data_AF-A0A533RXP1-F1
#
_entry.id   AF-A0A533RXP1-F1
#
_cell.length_a   1.000
_cell.length_b   1.000
_cell.length_c   1.000
_cell.angle_alpha   90.00
_cell.angle_beta   90.00
_cell.angle_gamma   90.00
#
_symmetry.space_group_name_H-M   'P 1'
#
loop_
_entity.id
_entity.type
_entity.pdbx_description
1 polymer ?
#
loop_
_entity_poly.entity_id
_entity_poly.type
_entity_poly.pdbx_seq_one_letter_code
_entity_poly.pdbx_strand_id
1 'polypeptide(L)'
;MQYIVAGAAFFAGALVGFLAAWIALQRTYSAAAANHAQSEQIRELERRLHQRECDYLDELAALKREMLAVQESQVKQAVEHARNSQREEFESQLKSFTVSISPWVEIRELGTAVFKRYRQRSGYQYQLLVNGIPAFEPHVMTLHDETRQSVDEDALLATATQAAELVLKTYAGASKIFKMATPVVRRLTGKKADA
;
A
#
# COMPACT_ATOMS: atom_id res chain seq x y z
N MET A 1 96.84 7.55 69.75
CA MET A 1 95.62 6.71 69.66
C MET A 1 94.32 7.49 69.35
N GLN A 2 94.18 8.78 69.69
CA GLN A 2 92.93 9.53 69.47
C GLN A 2 92.53 9.71 67.99
N TYR A 3 93.49 9.86 67.06
CA TYR A 3 93.20 10.02 65.62
C TYR A 3 92.63 8.76 64.94
N ILE A 4 92.92 7.56 65.49
CA ILE A 4 92.42 6.30 64.94
C ILE A 4 90.92 6.14 65.25
N VAL A 5 90.50 6.57 66.45
CA VAL A 5 89.10 6.53 66.89
C VAL A 5 88.25 7.55 66.12
N ALA A 6 88.77 8.75 65.88
CA ALA A 6 88.08 9.77 65.10
C ALA A 6 87.92 9.37 63.62
N GLY A 7 88.93 8.74 63.02
CA GLY A 7 88.85 8.18 61.67
C GLY A 7 87.79 7.07 61.57
N ALA A 8 87.77 6.13 62.52
CA ALA A 8 86.81 5.03 62.54
C ALA A 8 85.35 5.51 62.65
N ALA A 9 85.09 6.55 63.45
CA ALA A 9 83.74 7.14 63.59
C ALA A 9 83.26 7.80 62.28
N PHE A 10 84.15 8.47 61.54
CA PHE A 10 83.81 9.10 60.26
C PHE A 10 83.46 8.05 59.19
N PHE A 11 84.26 6.97 59.10
CA PHE A 11 83.97 5.87 58.18
C PHE A 11 82.66 5.14 58.50
N ALA A 12 82.37 4.90 59.79
CA ALA A 12 81.11 4.30 60.21
C ALA A 12 79.91 5.18 59.84
N GLY A 13 80.00 6.50 60.05
CA GLY A 13 78.95 7.45 59.64
C GLY A 13 78.73 7.49 58.13
N ALA A 14 79.82 7.50 57.34
CA ALA A 14 79.74 7.48 55.88
C ALA A 14 79.10 6.18 55.35
N LEU A 15 79.41 5.03 55.96
CA LEU A 15 78.88 3.73 55.56
C LEU A 15 77.39 3.60 55.89
N VAL A 16 76.95 4.09 57.05
CA VAL A 16 75.53 4.15 57.41
C VAL A 16 74.76 5.11 56.49
N GLY A 17 75.33 6.27 56.17
CA GLY A 17 74.74 7.22 55.22
C GLY A 17 74.59 6.62 53.82
N PHE A 18 75.61 5.89 53.35
CA PHE A 18 75.57 5.20 52.06
C PHE A 18 74.51 4.08 52.05
N LEU A 19 74.43 3.26 53.10
CA LEU A 19 73.40 2.22 53.21
C LEU A 19 71.98 2.81 53.25
N ALA A 20 71.77 3.90 54.00
CA ALA A 20 70.47 4.58 54.05
C ALA A 20 70.08 5.16 52.68
N ALA A 21 71.04 5.80 51.98
CA ALA A 21 70.84 6.31 50.63
C ALA A 21 70.54 5.18 49.62
N TRP A 22 71.26 4.06 49.71
CA TRP A 22 71.04 2.87 48.88
C TRP A 22 69.63 2.29 49.09
N ILE A 23 69.19 2.13 50.34
CA ILE A 23 67.86 1.62 50.66
C ILE A 23 66.76 2.57 50.16
N ALA A 24 66.95 3.89 50.33
CA ALA A 24 66.01 4.89 49.81
C ALA A 24 65.91 4.82 48.29
N LEU A 25 67.05 4.70 47.60
CA LEU A 25 67.13 4.57 46.15
C LEU A 25 66.47 3.26 45.66
N GLN A 26 66.71 2.14 46.34
CA GLN A 26 66.07 0.86 46.02
C GLN A 26 64.54 0.94 46.20
N ARG A 27 64.07 1.65 47.23
CA ARG A 27 62.63 1.90 47.44
C ARG A 27 62.04 2.76 46.33
N THR A 28 62.68 3.85 45.92
CA THR A 28 62.16 4.71 44.84
C THR A 28 62.13 3.97 43.50
N TYR A 29 63.16 3.17 43.18
CA TYR A 29 63.13 2.32 41.98
C TYR A 29 62.02 1.28 42.03
N SER A 30 61.82 0.59 43.17
CA SER A 30 60.73 -0.38 43.31
C SER A 30 59.34 0.26 43.22
N ALA A 31 59.17 1.47 43.78
CA ALA A 31 57.91 2.22 43.71
C ALA A 31 57.64 2.72 42.29
N ALA A 32 58.67 3.20 41.58
CA ALA A 32 58.55 3.59 40.17
C ALA A 32 58.16 2.40 39.29
N ALA A 33 58.81 1.24 39.49
CA ALA A 33 58.47 0.01 38.77
C ALA A 33 57.03 -0.46 39.07
N ALA A 34 56.58 -0.38 40.33
CA ALA A 34 55.21 -0.70 40.71
C ALA A 34 54.18 0.25 40.06
N ASN A 35 54.47 1.55 40.03
CA ASN A 35 53.62 2.55 39.37
C ASN A 35 53.53 2.30 37.85
N HIS A 36 54.65 1.94 37.21
CA HIS A 36 54.65 1.57 35.80
C HIS A 36 53.79 0.33 35.54
N ALA A 37 53.96 -0.74 36.32
CA ALA A 37 53.16 -1.95 36.20
C ALA A 37 51.65 -1.67 36.43
N GLN A 38 51.30 -0.84 37.42
CA GLN A 38 49.92 -0.41 37.64
C GLN A 38 49.38 0.39 36.46
N SER A 39 50.17 1.30 35.88
CA SER A 39 49.74 2.10 34.72
C SER A 39 49.48 1.24 33.48
N GLU A 40 50.26 0.18 33.27
CA GLU A 40 50.04 -0.78 32.18
C GLU A 40 48.78 -1.60 32.41
N GLN A 41 48.57 -2.10 33.64
CA GLN A 41 47.34 -2.79 34.00
C GLN A 41 46.10 -1.92 33.80
N ILE A 42 46.15 -0.64 34.20
CA ILE A 42 45.04 0.31 33.98
C ILE A 42 44.75 0.45 32.48
N ARG A 43 45.78 0.66 31.65
CA ARG A 43 45.62 0.77 30.19
C ARG A 43 45.04 -0.50 29.56
N GLU A 44 45.45 -1.67 30.03
CA GLU A 44 44.89 -2.94 29.56
C GLU A 44 43.41 -3.09 29.94
N LEU A 45 43.05 -2.71 31.16
CA LEU A 45 41.65 -2.72 31.61
C LEU A 45 40.80 -1.73 30.82
N GLU A 46 41.31 -0.52 30.56
CA GLU A 46 40.65 0.49 29.73
C GLU A 46 40.39 -0.04 28.31
N ARG A 47 41.37 -0.69 27.69
CA ARG A 47 41.21 -1.30 26.36
C ARG A 47 40.16 -2.40 26.37
N ARG A 48 40.17 -3.28 27.37
CA ARG A 48 39.17 -4.36 27.49
C ARG A 48 37.77 -3.81 27.72
N LEU A 49 37.66 -2.73 28.50
CA LEU A 49 36.39 -2.05 28.75
C LEU A 49 35.86 -1.41 27.46
N HIS A 50 36.70 -0.68 26.72
CA HIS A 50 36.33 -0.13 25.42
C HIS A 50 35.93 -1.20 24.41
N GLN A 51 36.66 -2.32 24.34
CA GLN A 51 36.29 -3.44 23.46
C GLN A 51 34.90 -3.97 23.80
N ARG A 52 34.61 -4.22 25.08
CA ARG A 52 33.30 -4.68 25.52
C ARG A 52 32.18 -3.68 25.23
N GLU A 53 32.45 -2.39 25.39
CA GLU A 53 31.48 -1.34 25.07
C GLU A 53 31.21 -1.29 23.56
N CYS A 54 32.24 -1.40 22.72
CA CYS A 54 32.08 -1.50 21.27
C CYS A 54 31.25 -2.74 20.89
N ASP A 55 31.62 -3.92 21.39
CA ASP A 55 30.91 -5.17 21.11
C ASP A 55 29.44 -5.08 21.52
N TYR A 56 29.15 -4.54 22.72
CA TYR A 56 27.80 -4.34 23.22
C TYR A 56 26.98 -3.36 22.37
N LEU A 57 27.58 -2.27 21.92
CA LEU A 57 26.91 -1.30 21.05
C LEU A 57 26.60 -1.89 19.68
N ASP A 58 27.49 -2.71 19.14
CA ASP A 58 27.28 -3.42 17.87
C ASP A 58 26.16 -4.46 17.98
N GLU A 59 26.12 -5.23 19.06
CA GLU A 59 25.01 -6.17 19.36
C GLU A 59 23.67 -5.43 19.49
N LEU A 60 23.64 -4.32 20.22
CA LEU A 60 22.43 -3.51 20.38
C LEU A 60 21.97 -2.92 19.03
N ALA A 61 22.91 -2.45 18.21
CA ALA A 61 22.61 -1.93 16.89
C ALA A 61 22.07 -3.02 15.96
N ALA A 62 22.64 -4.23 16.01
CA ALA A 62 22.16 -5.39 15.25
C ALA A 62 20.73 -5.76 15.65
N LEU A 63 20.47 -5.92 16.95
CA LEU A 63 19.13 -6.25 17.47
C LEU A 63 18.09 -5.21 17.05
N LYS A 64 18.44 -3.92 17.16
CA LYS A 64 17.54 -2.83 16.76
C LYS A 64 17.20 -2.87 15.28
N ARG A 65 18.18 -3.18 14.41
CA ARG A 65 17.94 -3.32 12.96
C ARG A 65 17.00 -4.48 12.66
N GLU A 66 17.17 -5.61 13.34
CA GLU A 66 16.29 -6.76 13.17
C GLU A 66 14.86 -6.44 13.61
N MET A 67 14.67 -5.81 14.77
CA MET A 67 13.35 -5.40 15.25
C MET A 67 12.67 -4.43 14.28
N LEU A 68 13.40 -3.45 13.74
CA LEU A 68 12.87 -2.51 12.76
C LEU A 68 12.49 -3.22 11.46
N ALA A 69 13.32 -4.14 10.96
CA ALA A 69 13.01 -4.92 9.77
C ALA A 69 11.74 -5.78 9.93
N VAL A 70 11.57 -6.40 11.11
CA VAL A 70 10.36 -7.15 11.45
C VAL A 70 9.14 -6.23 11.50
N GLN A 71 9.23 -5.08 12.17
CA GLN A 71 8.14 -4.10 12.23
C GLN A 71 7.76 -3.58 10.84
N GLU A 72 8.72 -3.24 10.00
CA GLU A 72 8.46 -2.81 8.63
C GLU A 72 7.74 -3.89 7.81
N SER A 73 8.15 -5.16 7.96
CA SER A 73 7.48 -6.27 7.28
C SER A 73 6.04 -6.46 7.75
N GLN A 74 5.78 -6.32 9.05
CA GLN A 74 4.44 -6.41 9.63
C GLN A 74 3.54 -5.26 9.15
N VAL A 75 4.08 -4.04 9.11
CA VAL A 75 3.35 -2.87 8.60
C VAL A 75 3.02 -3.05 7.12
N LYS A 76 3.97 -3.53 6.30
CA LYS A 76 3.71 -3.80 4.88
C LYS A 76 2.61 -4.84 4.69
N GLN A 77 2.66 -5.95 5.42
CA GLN A 77 1.63 -6.99 5.38
C GLN A 77 0.26 -6.46 5.82
N ALA A 78 0.21 -5.67 6.90
CA ALA A 78 -1.05 -5.08 7.36
C ALA A 78 -1.64 -4.10 6.34
N VAL A 79 -0.81 -3.28 5.71
CA VAL A 79 -1.24 -2.34 4.65
C VAL A 79 -1.73 -3.09 3.42
N GLU A 80 -1.03 -4.13 2.99
CA GLU A 80 -1.45 -4.96 1.86
C GLU A 80 -2.78 -5.67 2.15
N HIS A 81 -2.91 -6.26 3.33
CA HIS A 81 -4.15 -6.89 3.76
C HIS A 81 -5.31 -5.90 3.78
N ALA A 82 -5.13 -4.72 4.38
CA ALA A 82 -6.15 -3.68 4.44
C ALA A 82 -6.57 -3.17 3.05
N ARG A 83 -5.60 -3.02 2.13
CA ARG A 83 -5.89 -2.64 0.74
C ARG A 83 -6.67 -3.72 0.00
N ASN A 84 -6.28 -4.98 0.20
CA ASN A 84 -6.96 -6.11 -0.44
C ASN A 84 -8.38 -6.26 0.09
N SER A 85 -8.59 -6.19 1.42
CA SER A 85 -9.93 -6.26 2.00
C SER A 85 -10.81 -5.10 1.53
N GLN A 86 -10.29 -3.88 1.49
CA GLN A 86 -11.04 -2.72 0.97
C GLN A 86 -11.41 -2.90 -0.51
N ARG A 87 -10.51 -3.46 -1.31
CA ARG A 87 -10.77 -3.76 -2.72
C ARG A 87 -11.84 -4.83 -2.86
N GLU A 88 -11.78 -5.90 -2.08
CA GLU A 88 -12.78 -6.97 -2.09
C GLU A 88 -14.16 -6.46 -1.66
N GLU A 89 -14.22 -5.63 -0.61
CA GLU A 89 -15.45 -4.96 -0.18
C GLU A 89 -16.01 -4.09 -1.30
N PHE A 90 -15.18 -3.27 -1.94
CA PHE A 90 -15.60 -2.44 -3.06
C PHE A 90 -16.08 -3.26 -4.26
N GLU A 91 -15.36 -4.33 -4.62
CA GLU A 91 -15.78 -5.24 -5.69
C GLU A 91 -17.10 -5.96 -5.35
N SER A 92 -17.32 -6.32 -4.08
CA SER A 92 -18.59 -6.91 -3.62
C SER A 92 -19.76 -5.93 -3.73
N GLN A 93 -19.54 -4.66 -3.39
CA GLN A 93 -20.53 -3.61 -3.55
C GLN A 93 -20.81 -3.35 -5.03
N LEU A 94 -19.79 -3.31 -5.89
CA LEU A 94 -20.00 -3.15 -7.33
C LEU A 94 -20.76 -4.32 -7.97
N LYS A 95 -20.57 -5.56 -7.49
CA LYS A 95 -21.34 -6.72 -7.96
C LYS A 95 -22.85 -6.58 -7.68
N SER A 96 -23.24 -5.77 -6.68
CA SER A 96 -24.65 -5.50 -6.41
C SER A 96 -25.31 -4.63 -7.49
N PHE A 97 -24.54 -3.82 -8.22
CA PHE A 97 -25.05 -2.94 -9.26
C PHE A 97 -24.83 -3.55 -10.65
N THR A 98 -25.90 -3.65 -11.42
CA THR A 98 -25.83 -4.07 -12.83
C THR A 98 -26.68 -3.13 -13.66
N VAL A 99 -26.18 -2.69 -14.80
CA VAL A 99 -26.95 -1.91 -15.77
C VAL A 99 -27.25 -2.80 -16.96
N SER A 100 -28.53 -3.04 -17.21
CA SER A 100 -29.00 -3.81 -18.35
C SER A 100 -29.34 -2.85 -19.49
N ILE A 101 -28.67 -2.99 -20.64
CA ILE A 101 -28.92 -2.21 -21.85
C ILE A 101 -29.61 -3.13 -22.85
N SER A 102 -30.76 -2.73 -23.37
CA SER A 102 -31.56 -3.49 -24.33
C SER A 102 -31.76 -2.66 -25.60
N PRO A 103 -31.59 -3.23 -26.80
CA PRO A 103 -32.06 -2.59 -28.04
C PRO A 103 -33.56 -2.33 -27.93
N TRP A 104 -34.02 -1.16 -28.38
CA TRP A 104 -35.43 -0.77 -28.24
C TRP A 104 -35.99 -0.26 -29.56
N VAL A 105 -37.16 -0.77 -29.93
CA VAL A 105 -37.90 -0.39 -31.14
C VAL A 105 -39.37 -0.20 -30.78
N GLU A 106 -39.96 0.94 -31.14
CA GLU A 106 -41.40 1.20 -31.05
C GLU A 106 -41.96 1.46 -32.45
N ILE A 107 -42.99 0.70 -32.81
CA ILE A 107 -43.72 0.86 -34.07
C ILE A 107 -45.16 1.22 -33.69
N ARG A 108 -45.55 2.44 -34.01
CA ARG A 108 -46.91 2.95 -33.78
C ARG A 108 -47.63 3.09 -35.11
N GLU A 109 -48.77 2.42 -35.23
CA GLU A 109 -49.65 2.57 -36.38
C GLU A 109 -50.39 3.91 -36.30
N LEU A 110 -50.29 4.70 -37.36
CA LEU A 110 -50.94 5.99 -37.56
C LEU A 110 -51.86 5.93 -38.79
N GLY A 111 -53.03 6.56 -38.69
CA GLY A 111 -53.97 6.69 -39.81
C GLY A 111 -55.12 5.68 -39.78
N THR A 112 -56.01 5.82 -40.76
CA THR A 112 -57.18 4.95 -40.97
C THR A 112 -56.79 3.71 -41.78
N ALA A 113 -57.65 2.67 -41.77
CA ALA A 113 -57.38 1.39 -42.45
C ALA A 113 -56.98 1.51 -43.93
N VAL A 114 -57.34 2.61 -44.59
CA VAL A 114 -57.04 2.89 -46.02
C VAL A 114 -55.69 3.59 -46.22
N PHE A 115 -55.20 4.35 -45.24
CA PHE A 115 -53.93 5.09 -45.32
C PHE A 115 -53.06 4.81 -44.10
N LYS A 116 -52.52 3.58 -44.04
CA LYS A 116 -51.61 3.18 -42.97
C LYS A 116 -50.28 3.91 -43.10
N ARG A 117 -49.89 4.62 -42.04
CA ARG A 117 -48.55 5.16 -41.84
C ARG A 117 -48.02 4.58 -40.53
N TYR A 118 -46.72 4.38 -40.43
CA TYR A 118 -46.11 3.86 -39.22
C TYR A 118 -45.10 4.89 -38.72
N ARG A 119 -45.25 5.32 -37.48
CA ARG A 119 -44.20 6.05 -36.77
C ARG A 119 -43.29 5.01 -36.11
N GLN A 120 -42.03 5.03 -36.52
CA GLN A 120 -41.00 4.10 -36.10
C GLN A 120 -40.01 4.86 -35.26
N ARG A 121 -39.74 4.36 -34.05
CA ARG A 121 -38.68 4.87 -33.19
C ARG A 121 -37.72 3.75 -32.87
N SER A 122 -36.42 4.03 -32.95
CA SER A 122 -35.39 3.08 -32.58
C SER A 122 -34.32 3.74 -31.71
N GLY A 123 -33.70 2.92 -30.87
CA GLY A 123 -32.65 3.33 -29.95
C GLY A 123 -32.35 2.23 -28.95
N TYR A 124 -32.16 2.61 -27.69
CA TYR A 124 -31.85 1.66 -26.63
C TYR A 124 -32.54 2.05 -25.33
N GLN A 125 -32.81 1.05 -24.50
CA GLN A 125 -33.37 1.19 -23.18
C GLN A 125 -32.33 0.74 -22.16
N TYR A 126 -32.19 1.45 -21.05
CA TYR A 126 -31.34 1.01 -19.95
C TYR A 126 -32.11 0.92 -18.64
N GLN A 127 -31.69 -0.03 -17.80
CA GLN A 127 -32.27 -0.32 -16.51
C GLN A 127 -31.15 -0.56 -15.50
N LEU A 128 -31.12 0.23 -14.42
CA LEU A 128 -30.28 -0.10 -13.28
C LEU A 128 -30.96 -1.18 -12.44
N LEU A 129 -30.21 -2.23 -12.12
CA LEU A 129 -30.57 -3.30 -11.22
C LEU A 129 -29.68 -3.24 -9.99
N VAL A 130 -30.29 -3.28 -8.81
CA VAL A 130 -29.60 -3.42 -7.53
C VAL A 130 -29.96 -4.80 -6.98
N ASN A 131 -28.98 -5.67 -6.82
CA ASN A 131 -29.18 -7.08 -6.47
C ASN A 131 -30.17 -7.80 -7.40
N GLY A 132 -30.17 -7.46 -8.70
CA GLY A 132 -31.09 -8.02 -9.69
C GLY A 132 -32.50 -7.43 -9.67
N ILE A 133 -32.80 -6.47 -8.78
CA ILE A 133 -34.10 -5.80 -8.69
C ILE A 133 -34.02 -4.45 -9.43
N PRO A 134 -34.95 -4.14 -10.34
CA PRO A 134 -35.01 -2.83 -11.00
C PRO A 134 -35.16 -1.70 -9.98
N ALA A 135 -34.24 -0.73 -10.01
CA ALA A 135 -34.27 0.41 -9.08
C ALA A 135 -35.22 1.54 -9.54
N PHE A 136 -35.53 1.60 -10.83
CA PHE A 136 -36.38 2.63 -11.45
C PHE A 136 -37.11 2.08 -12.68
N GLU A 137 -38.01 2.84 -13.29
CA GLU A 137 -38.62 2.47 -14.56
C GLU A 137 -37.62 2.59 -15.72
N PRO A 138 -37.63 1.66 -16.69
CA PRO A 138 -36.62 1.65 -17.73
C PRO A 138 -36.62 2.94 -18.54
N HIS A 139 -35.44 3.54 -18.69
CA HIS A 139 -35.31 4.77 -19.45
C HIS A 139 -35.00 4.46 -20.91
N VAL A 140 -35.73 5.11 -21.82
CA VAL A 140 -35.62 4.89 -23.27
C VAL A 140 -34.94 6.07 -23.94
N MET A 141 -33.84 5.81 -24.62
CA MET A 141 -33.13 6.76 -25.46
C MET A 141 -33.50 6.53 -26.92
N THR A 142 -34.29 7.45 -27.47
CA THR A 142 -34.66 7.43 -28.89
C THR A 142 -33.57 8.11 -29.70
N LEU A 143 -33.01 7.41 -30.68
CA LEU A 143 -31.98 7.94 -31.57
C LEU A 143 -32.55 8.28 -32.94
N HIS A 144 -33.52 7.51 -33.43
CA HIS A 144 -34.17 7.72 -34.72
C HIS A 144 -35.68 7.74 -34.50
N ASP A 145 -36.36 8.70 -35.11
CA ASP A 145 -37.83 8.84 -35.11
C ASP A 145 -38.25 9.23 -36.53
N GLU A 146 -38.88 8.30 -37.24
CA GLU A 146 -39.30 8.49 -38.63
C GLU A 146 -40.74 8.03 -38.85
N THR A 147 -41.39 8.56 -39.88
CA THR A 147 -42.71 8.10 -40.31
C THR A 147 -42.63 7.56 -41.74
N ARG A 148 -42.95 6.27 -41.93
CA ARG A 148 -42.89 5.58 -43.24
C ARG A 148 -44.19 4.83 -43.53
N GLN A 149 -44.43 4.50 -44.80
CA GLN A 149 -45.58 3.70 -45.22
C GLN A 149 -45.35 2.18 -45.05
N SER A 150 -44.09 1.75 -45.03
CA SER A 150 -43.68 0.37 -44.78
C SER A 150 -42.75 0.29 -43.56
N VAL A 151 -42.81 -0.85 -42.87
CA VAL A 151 -41.96 -1.16 -41.71
C VAL A 151 -41.01 -2.29 -42.10
N ASP A 152 -39.71 -2.03 -41.95
CA ASP A 152 -38.66 -3.04 -41.97
C ASP A 152 -38.15 -3.20 -40.55
N GLU A 153 -38.68 -4.19 -39.84
CA GLU A 153 -38.37 -4.40 -38.42
C GLU A 153 -36.94 -4.89 -38.20
N ASP A 154 -36.44 -5.73 -39.11
CA ASP A 154 -35.11 -6.32 -39.01
C ASP A 154 -34.04 -5.23 -39.16
N ALA A 155 -34.22 -4.31 -40.11
CA ALA A 155 -33.33 -3.16 -40.27
C ALA A 155 -33.35 -2.24 -39.03
N LEU A 156 -34.54 -1.94 -38.49
CA LEU A 156 -34.67 -1.12 -37.27
C LEU A 156 -34.01 -1.76 -36.06
N LEU A 157 -34.18 -3.08 -35.91
CA LEU A 157 -33.58 -3.84 -34.82
C LEU A 157 -32.06 -3.90 -34.96
N ALA A 158 -31.54 -4.04 -36.17
CA ALA A 158 -30.10 -3.98 -36.44
C ALA A 158 -29.51 -2.62 -36.03
N THR A 159 -30.17 -1.52 -36.38
CA THR A 159 -29.75 -0.16 -35.96
C THR A 159 -29.81 0.01 -34.44
N ALA A 160 -30.89 -0.42 -33.80
CA ALA A 160 -31.04 -0.38 -32.34
C ALA A 160 -29.96 -1.21 -31.63
N THR A 161 -29.62 -2.37 -32.19
CA THR A 161 -28.58 -3.26 -31.66
C THR A 161 -27.20 -2.63 -31.77
N GLN A 162 -26.87 -2.04 -32.92
CA GLN A 162 -25.62 -1.31 -33.11
C GLN A 162 -25.49 -0.14 -32.12
N ALA A 163 -26.58 0.60 -31.88
CA ALA A 163 -26.61 1.66 -30.90
C ALA A 163 -26.36 1.14 -29.47
N ALA A 164 -27.05 0.09 -29.07
CA ALA A 164 -26.86 -0.53 -27.76
C ALA A 164 -25.43 -1.07 -27.58
N GLU A 165 -24.86 -1.70 -28.61
CA GLU A 165 -23.48 -2.18 -28.61
C GLU A 165 -22.47 -1.03 -28.52
N LEU A 166 -22.70 0.08 -29.20
CA LEU A 166 -21.83 1.26 -29.12
C LEU A 166 -21.80 1.84 -27.71
N VAL A 167 -22.97 1.94 -27.06
CA VAL A 167 -23.09 2.38 -25.67
C VAL A 167 -22.37 1.39 -24.75
N LEU A 168 -22.58 0.08 -24.96
CA LEU A 168 -21.89 -0.94 -24.19
C LEU A 168 -20.36 -0.83 -24.38
N LYS A 169 -19.85 -0.64 -25.59
CA LYS A 169 -18.40 -0.44 -25.83
C LYS A 169 -17.88 0.83 -25.15
N THR A 170 -18.64 1.92 -25.21
CA THR A 170 -18.26 3.21 -24.61
C THR A 170 -18.17 3.14 -23.09
N TYR A 171 -19.11 2.46 -22.43
CA TYR A 171 -19.20 2.46 -20.96
C TYR A 171 -18.71 1.16 -20.28
N ALA A 172 -18.79 0.00 -20.94
CA ALA A 172 -18.33 -1.28 -20.38
C ALA A 172 -16.80 -1.39 -20.33
N GLY A 173 -16.07 -0.60 -21.14
CA GLY A 173 -14.61 -0.48 -21.02
C GLY A 173 -14.15 -0.03 -19.63
N ALA A 174 -15.01 0.67 -18.88
CA ALA A 174 -14.72 1.16 -17.53
C ALA A 174 -15.17 0.21 -16.41
N SER A 175 -16.13 -0.69 -16.64
CA SER A 175 -16.66 -1.56 -15.56
C SER A 175 -17.51 -2.73 -16.07
N LYS A 176 -17.45 -3.86 -15.35
CA LYS A 176 -18.22 -5.10 -15.62
C LYS A 176 -19.71 -5.01 -15.29
N ILE A 177 -20.22 -3.82 -14.96
CA ILE A 177 -21.61 -3.62 -14.51
C ILE A 177 -22.60 -3.61 -15.68
N PHE A 178 -22.15 -3.29 -16.90
CA PHE A 178 -23.03 -3.20 -18.06
C PHE A 178 -23.20 -4.54 -18.76
N LYS A 179 -24.45 -4.92 -19.04
CA LYS A 179 -24.81 -6.16 -19.75
C LYS A 179 -25.79 -5.86 -20.88
N MET A 180 -25.60 -6.52 -22.01
CA MET A 180 -26.59 -6.54 -23.09
C MET A 180 -27.74 -7.47 -22.68
N ALA A 181 -28.97 -6.98 -22.81
CA ALA A 181 -30.19 -7.74 -22.59
C ALA A 181 -30.94 -7.96 -23.91
N THR A 182 -32.03 -8.73 -23.81
CA THR A 182 -32.87 -9.06 -24.96
C THR A 182 -33.51 -7.81 -25.55
N PRO A 183 -33.60 -7.72 -26.89
CA PRO A 183 -34.23 -6.60 -27.55
C PRO A 183 -35.72 -6.49 -27.18
N VAL A 184 -36.20 -5.25 -27.08
CA VAL A 184 -37.57 -4.90 -26.74
C VAL A 184 -38.23 -4.29 -27.97
N VAL A 185 -39.21 -5.00 -28.54
CA VAL A 185 -40.01 -4.52 -29.67
C VAL A 185 -41.43 -4.25 -29.18
N ARG A 186 -41.87 -3.00 -29.28
CA ARG A 186 -43.23 -2.57 -28.91
C ARG A 186 -44.02 -2.22 -30.17
N ARG A 187 -45.08 -2.98 -30.44
CA ARG A 187 -46.07 -2.63 -31.46
C ARG A 187 -47.30 -2.02 -30.79
N LEU A 188 -47.61 -0.78 -31.14
CA LEU A 188 -48.78 -0.07 -30.63
C LEU A 188 -49.79 0.10 -31.76
N THR A 189 -50.87 -0.67 -31.71
CA THR A 189 -52.03 -0.49 -32.60
C THR A 189 -52.86 0.67 -32.10
N GLY A 190 -53.09 1.67 -32.96
CA GLY A 190 -53.86 2.87 -32.63
C GLY A 190 -55.31 2.55 -32.28
N LYS A 191 -55.58 2.25 -31.01
CA LYS A 191 -56.93 2.27 -30.44
C LYS A 191 -56.92 2.74 -29.00
N LYS A 192 -56.37 3.94 -28.79
CA LYS A 192 -56.84 4.89 -27.78
C LYS A 192 -56.24 6.26 -28.06
N ALA A 193 -57.11 7.16 -28.51
CA ALA A 193 -56.98 8.56 -28.19
C ALA A 193 -57.28 8.66 -26.69
N ASP A 194 -56.24 8.69 -25.86
CA ASP A 194 -56.38 9.27 -24.53
C ASP A 194 -56.16 10.78 -24.71
N ALA A 195 -57.21 11.51 -24.33
CA ALA A 195 -57.32 12.96 -24.36
C ALA A 195 -56.30 13.65 -23.43
#